data_AF-A0A5C9EK61-F1
#
_entry.id   AF-A0A5C9EK61-F1
#
_cell.length_a   1.000
_cell.length_b   1.000
_cell.length_c   1.000
_cell.angle_alpha   90.00
_cell.angle_beta   90.00
_cell.angle_gamma   90.00
#
_symmetry.space_group_name_H-M   'P 1'
#
loop_
_entity.id
_entity.type
_entity.pdbx_description
1 polymer ?
#
loop_
_entity_poly.entity_id
_entity_poly.type
_entity_poly.pdbx_seq_one_letter_code
_entity_poly.pdbx_strand_id
1 'polypeptide(L)'
;MATAAYQVAGNNMIYVNNTSCSEVSTSKDNVTSWKVPWVHHLFESGATVADALSTSYKILKKKGLFGEPMEEEVPYVIHIGGDGSTYDIGFQFLKAALLRTSTFLEMSDLLNAK
;
A
#
# COMPACT_ATOMS: atom_id res chain seq x y z
N MET A 1 -8.24 11.57 9.10
CA MET A 1 -8.76 10.48 9.95
C MET A 1 -7.66 10.04 10.90
N ALA A 2 -7.92 9.97 12.21
CA ALA A 2 -6.95 9.42 13.16
C ALA A 2 -7.14 7.90 13.21
N THR A 3 -6.52 7.18 12.28
CA THR A 3 -6.43 5.73 12.37
C THR A 3 -5.37 5.35 13.40
N ALA A 4 -5.45 4.15 13.97
CA ALA A 4 -4.39 3.64 14.84
C ALA A 4 -3.03 3.61 14.11
N ALA A 5 -3.05 3.32 12.80
CA ALA A 5 -1.84 3.36 11.99
C ALA A 5 -1.25 4.78 11.88
N TYR A 6 -2.07 5.83 11.79
CA TYR A 6 -1.60 7.23 11.74
C TYR A 6 -0.86 7.62 13.03
N GLN A 7 -1.26 7.08 14.18
CA GLN A 7 -0.57 7.32 15.46
C GLN A 7 0.85 6.75 15.48
N VAL A 8 1.13 5.71 14.67
CA VAL A 8 2.45 5.07 14.61
C VAL A 8 3.30 5.66 13.48
N ALA A 9 2.75 5.74 12.27
CA ALA A 9 3.50 6.11 11.07
C ALA A 9 3.41 7.60 10.69
N GLY A 10 2.59 8.39 11.39
CA GLY A 10 2.44 9.81 11.13
C GLY A 10 2.06 10.09 9.68
N ASN A 11 2.75 11.04 9.04
CA ASN A 11 2.53 11.38 7.63
C ASN A 11 3.33 10.50 6.65
N ASN A 12 4.23 9.64 7.13
CA ASN A 12 5.05 8.76 6.29
C ASN A 12 4.31 7.48 5.90
N MET A 13 3.13 7.61 5.29
CA MET A 13 2.29 6.48 4.96
C MET A 13 1.44 6.70 3.72
N ILE A 14 1.05 5.59 3.11
CA ILE A 14 0.16 5.55 1.95
C ILE A 14 -0.89 4.47 2.19
N TYR A 15 -2.16 4.82 2.00
CA TYR A 15 -3.26 3.86 2.07
C TYR A 15 -3.65 3.39 0.67
N VAL A 16 -3.90 2.09 0.54
CA VAL A 16 -4.57 1.48 -0.61
C VAL A 16 -5.85 0.83 -0.13
N ASN A 17 -7.01 1.27 -0.63
CA ASN A 17 -8.29 0.78 -0.17
C ASN A 17 -9.06 0.11 -1.31
N ASN A 18 -9.41 -1.16 -1.13
CA ASN A 18 -10.35 -1.84 -2.03
C ASN A 18 -11.75 -1.24 -1.87
N THR A 19 -12.57 -1.32 -2.93
CA THR A 19 -14.02 -1.12 -2.82
C THR A 19 -14.58 -1.87 -1.60
N SER A 20 -15.18 -1.14 -0.66
CA SER A 20 -15.60 -1.69 0.63
C SER A 20 -16.47 -0.68 1.38
N CYS A 21 -17.08 -1.09 2.48
CA CYS A 21 -17.76 -0.13 3.37
C CYS A 21 -16.83 0.96 3.88
N SER A 22 -15.55 0.65 4.14
CA SER A 22 -14.58 1.65 4.60
C SER A 22 -14.32 2.69 3.52
N GLU A 23 -14.20 2.27 2.27
CA GLU A 23 -14.03 3.15 1.12
C GLU A 23 -15.24 4.09 0.99
N VAL A 24 -16.43 3.55 0.74
CA VAL A 24 -17.64 4.36 0.52
C VAL A 24 -17.93 5.34 1.68
N SER A 25 -17.66 4.92 2.93
CA SER A 25 -17.91 5.75 4.11
C SER A 25 -16.86 6.84 4.33
N THR A 26 -15.69 6.76 3.68
CA THR A 26 -14.54 7.66 3.96
C THR A 26 -14.07 8.46 2.75
N SER A 27 -14.49 8.09 1.54
CA SER A 27 -14.10 8.72 0.28
C SER A 27 -15.30 9.03 -0.64
N LYS A 28 -16.41 9.50 -0.07
CA LYS A 28 -17.60 9.83 -0.87
C LYS A 28 -17.32 11.03 -1.79
N ASP A 29 -17.40 10.80 -3.09
CA ASP A 29 -17.25 11.81 -4.14
C ASP A 29 -15.93 12.59 -3.99
N ASN A 30 -15.99 13.93 -3.93
CA ASN A 30 -14.83 14.80 -3.77
C ASN A 30 -14.49 15.10 -2.30
N VAL A 31 -15.06 14.36 -1.35
CA VAL A 31 -14.82 14.56 0.09
C VAL A 31 -14.10 13.35 0.66
N THR A 32 -12.82 13.55 0.95
CA THR A 32 -11.95 12.51 1.52
C THR A 32 -11.69 12.74 3.01
N SER A 33 -11.76 11.65 3.79
CA SER A 33 -11.38 11.64 5.20
C SER A 33 -9.86 11.49 5.41
N TRP A 34 -9.11 11.25 4.34
CA TRP A 34 -7.68 10.93 4.35
C TRP A 34 -6.83 12.20 4.29
N LYS A 35 -5.84 12.30 5.19
CA LYS A 35 -4.91 13.45 5.29
C LYS A 35 -3.51 13.14 4.74
N VAL A 36 -3.32 11.93 4.25
CA VAL A 36 -2.10 11.38 3.66
C VAL A 36 -2.47 10.80 2.29
N PRO A 37 -1.51 10.48 1.42
CA PRO A 37 -1.80 9.82 0.16
C PRO A 37 -2.68 8.57 0.36
N TRP A 38 -3.77 8.52 -0.38
CA TRP A 38 -4.74 7.45 -0.36
C TRP A 38 -5.14 7.15 -1.79
N VAL A 39 -5.26 5.86 -2.12
CA VAL A 39 -5.67 5.41 -3.44
C VAL A 39 -6.78 4.36 -3.32
N HIS A 40 -7.87 4.62 -4.03
CA HIS A 40 -8.89 3.63 -4.33
C HIS A 40 -8.34 2.59 -5.30
N HIS A 41 -8.68 1.32 -5.08
CA HIS A 41 -8.52 0.30 -6.09
C HIS A 41 -9.72 -0.65 -6.14
N LEU A 42 -9.78 -1.46 -7.19
CA LEU A 42 -10.87 -2.40 -7.42
C LEU A 42 -11.04 -3.39 -6.26
N PHE A 43 -12.23 -3.99 -6.19
CA PHE A 43 -12.67 -4.78 -5.04
C PHE A 43 -11.74 -5.96 -4.74
N GLU A 44 -11.07 -6.51 -5.74
CA GLU A 44 -10.25 -7.70 -5.63
C GLU A 44 -8.75 -7.43 -5.46
N SER A 45 -8.22 -6.32 -5.98
CA SER A 45 -6.81 -6.27 -6.38
C SER A 45 -5.93 -5.30 -5.57
N GLY A 46 -6.49 -4.49 -4.67
CA GLY A 46 -5.71 -3.45 -3.96
C GLY A 46 -4.53 -3.96 -3.11
N ALA A 47 -4.54 -5.21 -2.64
CA ALA A 47 -3.39 -5.79 -1.94
C ALA A 47 -2.13 -5.83 -2.82
N THR A 48 -2.28 -6.13 -4.12
CA THR A 48 -1.15 -6.15 -5.06
C THR A 48 -0.67 -4.75 -5.44
N VAL A 49 -1.55 -3.76 -5.39
CA VAL A 49 -1.17 -2.34 -5.56
C VAL A 49 -0.35 -1.87 -4.36
N ALA A 50 -0.74 -2.24 -3.14
CA ALA A 50 0.04 -1.94 -1.93
C ALA A 50 1.45 -2.54 -2.00
N ASP A 51 1.54 -3.80 -2.42
CA ASP A 51 2.82 -4.47 -2.67
C ASP A 51 3.66 -3.76 -3.77
N ALA A 52 3.04 -3.42 -4.91
CA ALA A 52 3.72 -2.70 -5.98
C ALA A 52 4.25 -1.33 -5.54
N LEU A 53 3.48 -0.59 -4.74
CA LEU A 53 3.93 0.68 -4.14
C LEU A 53 5.12 0.44 -3.22
N SER A 54 4.99 -0.48 -2.25
CA SER A 54 6.08 -0.80 -1.31
C SER A 54 7.38 -1.16 -2.04
N THR A 55 7.27 -2.02 -3.06
CA THR A 55 8.38 -2.45 -3.90
C THR A 55 8.98 -1.28 -4.68
N SER A 56 8.15 -0.45 -5.32
CA SER A 56 8.61 0.72 -6.10
C SER A 56 9.39 1.70 -5.22
N TYR A 57 8.87 1.99 -4.03
CA TYR A 57 9.52 2.85 -3.05
C TYR A 57 10.88 2.29 -2.59
N LYS A 58 10.99 0.99 -2.33
CA LYS A 58 12.26 0.32 -2.01
C LYS A 58 13.27 0.39 -3.17
N ILE A 59 12.82 0.18 -4.41
CA ILE A 59 13.67 0.26 -5.61
C ILE A 59 14.20 1.69 -5.79
N LEU A 60 13.33 2.70 -5.71
CA LEU A 60 13.73 4.10 -5.86
C LEU A 60 14.76 4.51 -4.79
N LYS A 61 14.55 4.08 -3.54
CA LYS A 61 15.53 4.28 -2.46
C LYS A 61 16.86 3.59 -2.77
N LYS A 62 16.85 2.32 -3.19
CA LYS A 62 18.08 1.59 -3.54
C LYS A 62 18.84 2.24 -4.70
N LYS A 63 18.14 2.82 -5.67
CA LYS A 63 18.73 3.49 -6.83
C LYS A 63 19.15 4.95 -6.59
N GLY A 64 18.90 5.51 -5.41
CA GLY A 64 19.15 6.93 -5.14
C GLY A 64 18.27 7.87 -5.98
N LEU A 65 17.12 7.39 -6.47
CA LEU A 65 16.15 8.17 -7.25
C LEU A 65 15.02 8.74 -6.37
N PHE A 66 15.21 8.70 -5.06
CA PHE A 66 14.31 9.20 -4.04
C PHE A 66 14.66 10.68 -3.81
N GLY A 67 14.08 11.59 -4.60
CA GLY A 67 14.44 13.01 -4.54
C GLY A 67 14.06 13.71 -3.22
N GLU A 68 14.77 14.79 -2.89
CA GLU A 68 14.38 15.80 -1.89
C GLU A 68 12.99 16.37 -2.24
N PRO A 69 11.98 16.38 -1.32
CA PRO A 69 12.04 16.27 0.14
C PRO A 69 11.61 14.90 0.72
N MET A 70 11.58 13.83 -0.08
CA MET A 70 11.15 12.49 0.36
C MET A 70 12.29 11.65 0.95
N GLU A 71 13.45 12.23 1.27
CA GLU A 71 14.66 11.47 1.62
C GLU A 71 14.55 10.57 2.87
N GLU A 72 13.56 10.74 3.73
CA GLU A 72 13.73 10.21 5.09
C GLU A 72 13.44 8.72 5.25
N GLU A 73 12.45 8.10 4.59
CA GLU A 73 12.19 6.66 4.80
C GLU A 73 11.27 6.07 3.73
N VAL A 74 11.32 4.73 3.56
CA VAL A 74 10.30 4.05 2.74
C VAL A 74 8.97 4.20 3.48
N PRO A 75 7.89 4.70 2.84
CA PRO A 75 6.63 4.91 3.53
C PRO A 75 5.99 3.59 3.95
N TYR A 76 5.23 3.64 5.04
CA TYR A 76 4.33 2.56 5.43
C TYR A 76 3.21 2.46 4.41
N VAL A 77 3.16 1.37 3.65
CA VAL A 77 2.06 1.11 2.72
C VAL A 77 1.05 0.20 3.40
N ILE A 78 -0.17 0.71 3.59
CA ILE A 78 -1.22 0.03 4.34
C ILE A 78 -2.36 -0.33 3.38
N HIS A 79 -2.60 -1.63 3.23
CA HIS A 79 -3.75 -2.16 2.52
C HIS A 79 -4.97 -2.20 3.45
N ILE A 80 -6.09 -1.63 3.01
CA ILE A 80 -7.39 -1.71 3.67
C ILE A 80 -8.33 -2.50 2.74
N GLY A 81 -8.85 -3.60 3.26
CA GLY A 81 -9.85 -4.43 2.58
C GLY A 81 -10.89 -4.93 3.57
N GLY A 82 -12.11 -5.14 3.07
CA GLY A 82 -13.14 -5.87 3.79
C GLY A 82 -12.92 -7.38 3.73
N ASP A 83 -13.76 -8.13 4.42
CA ASP A 83 -13.80 -9.58 4.41
C ASP A 83 -14.00 -10.14 2.99
N GLY A 84 -14.94 -9.61 2.20
CA GLY A 84 -15.13 -10.03 0.82
C GLY A 84 -13.87 -9.89 -0.05
N SER A 85 -13.12 -8.79 0.10
CA SER A 85 -11.88 -8.55 -0.66
C SER A 85 -10.67 -9.33 -0.13
N THR A 86 -10.72 -9.89 1.08
CA THR A 86 -9.58 -10.57 1.69
C THR A 86 -9.77 -12.07 1.81
N TYR A 87 -11.02 -12.54 1.78
CA TYR A 87 -11.37 -13.95 1.97
C TYR A 87 -11.99 -14.60 0.72
N ASP A 88 -12.62 -13.80 -0.14
CA ASP A 88 -13.29 -14.29 -1.35
C ASP A 88 -12.60 -13.74 -2.60
N ILE A 89 -13.20 -12.74 -3.27
CA ILE A 89 -12.78 -12.28 -4.61
C ILE A 89 -11.33 -11.80 -4.67
N GLY A 90 -10.81 -11.21 -3.60
CA GLY A 90 -9.43 -10.69 -3.55
C GLY A 90 -8.42 -11.61 -2.89
N PHE A 91 -8.80 -12.80 -2.45
CA PHE A 91 -7.87 -13.71 -1.74
C PHE A 91 -6.65 -14.08 -2.59
N GLN A 92 -6.81 -14.26 -3.90
CA GLN A 92 -5.68 -14.51 -4.80
C GLN A 92 -4.67 -13.36 -4.79
N PHE A 93 -5.15 -12.12 -4.83
CA PHE A 93 -4.32 -10.92 -4.86
C PHE A 93 -3.64 -10.67 -3.52
N LEU A 94 -4.37 -10.88 -2.41
CA LEU A 94 -3.81 -10.82 -1.06
C LEU A 94 -2.71 -11.86 -0.87
N LYS A 95 -2.97 -13.12 -1.24
CA LYS A 95 -1.98 -14.20 -1.20
C LYS A 95 -0.74 -13.85 -2.00
N ALA A 96 -0.91 -13.34 -3.23
CA ALA A 96 0.20 -12.98 -4.09
C ALA A 96 1.04 -11.83 -3.51
N ALA A 97 0.40 -10.81 -2.94
CA ALA A 97 1.07 -9.71 -2.26
C ALA A 97 1.85 -10.18 -1.03
N LEU A 98 1.25 -11.03 -0.19
CA LEU A 98 1.94 -11.61 0.97
C LEU A 98 3.14 -12.45 0.57
N LEU A 99 3.03 -13.28 -0.46
CA LEU A 99 4.14 -14.12 -0.93
C LEU A 99 5.32 -13.30 -1.47
N ARG A 100 5.07 -12.12 -2.05
CA ARG A 100 6.13 -11.23 -2.58
C ARG A 100 6.72 -10.28 -1.54
N THR A 101 5.93 -9.88 -0.55
CA THR A 101 6.34 -8.92 0.50
C THR A 101 6.91 -9.61 1.74
N SER A 102 6.48 -10.84 2.04
CA SER A 102 7.07 -11.66 3.10
C SER A 102 8.36 -12.32 2.60
N THR A 103 9.30 -12.48 3.51
CA THR A 103 10.69 -12.97 3.42
C THR A 103 10.98 -14.23 2.57
N PHE A 104 10.00 -14.86 1.91
CA PHE A 104 10.21 -16.06 1.10
C PHE A 104 10.60 -15.80 -0.36
N LEU A 105 10.35 -14.62 -0.90
CA LEU A 105 10.69 -14.22 -2.27
C LEU A 105 11.08 -12.74 -2.25
N GLU A 106 12.06 -12.36 -1.41
CA GLU A 106 12.68 -11.06 -1.66
C GLU A 106 13.22 -11.07 -3.09
N MET A 107 12.81 -10.05 -3.84
CA MET A 107 13.33 -9.61 -5.14
C MET A 107 14.84 -9.27 -5.12
N SER A 108 15.62 -9.99 -4.30
CA SER A 108 17.07 -9.91 -4.14
C SER A 108 17.77 -9.85 -5.50
N ASP A 109 17.33 -10.65 -6.47
CA ASP A 109 17.90 -10.69 -7.81
C ASP A 109 17.60 -9.43 -8.64
N LEU A 110 16.41 -8.82 -8.50
CA LEU A 110 16.06 -7.57 -9.20
C LEU A 110 16.76 -6.35 -8.59
N LEU A 111 17.09 -6.42 -7.30
CA LEU A 111 17.81 -5.35 -6.60
C LEU A 111 19.32 -5.38 -6.91
N ASN A 112 19.87 -6.49 -7.43
CA ASN A 112 21.29 -6.62 -7.77
C ASN A 112 21.61 -6.28 -9.24
N ALA A 113 20.60 -5.97 -10.05
CA ALA A 113 20.81 -5.41 -11.37
C ALA A 113 21.31 -3.96 -11.24
N LYS A 114 22.58 -3.75 -11.63
CA LYS A 114 23.17 -2.42 -11.83
C LYS A 114 22.40 -1.63 -12.88
#